data_AF-A0A536WQ56-F1
#
_entry.id   AF-A0A536WQ56-F1
#
_cell.length_a   1.000
_cell.length_b   1.000
_cell.length_c   1.000
_cell.angle_alpha   90.00
_cell.angle_beta   90.00
_cell.angle_gamma   90.00
#
_symmetry.space_group_name_H-M   'P 1'
#
loop_
_entity.id
_entity.type
_entity.pdbx_description
1 polymer ?
#
loop_
_entity_poly.entity_id
_entity_poly.type
_entity_poly.pdbx_seq_one_letter_code
_entity_poly.pdbx_strand_id
1 'polypeptide(L)'
;MSIYRYLAFAVAAVSAAAMLYVGLYQSRLVGRLICPVFGQGCEGVADAPFARPFGIPDGYIGAVLYIVILALLLAPPNRWVWIVLLVLSGAATLANVLGVRDMMNFGGYCFYCLTTAFLSPVLLWSAWKLG
;
A
#
# COMPACT_ATOMS: atom_id res chain seq x y z
N MET A 1 -17.97 13.85 -8.86
CA MET A 1 -17.03 12.71 -8.93
C MET A 1 -17.84 11.41 -8.92
N SER A 2 -17.46 10.39 -9.70
CA SER A 2 -18.10 9.07 -9.68
C SER A 2 -17.88 8.38 -8.33
N ILE A 3 -18.81 7.53 -7.89
CA ILE A 3 -18.69 6.76 -6.64
C ILE A 3 -17.41 5.92 -6.60
N TYR A 4 -16.99 5.37 -7.74
CA TYR A 4 -15.74 4.61 -7.87
C TYR A 4 -14.49 5.47 -7.63
N ARG A 5 -14.55 6.78 -7.94
CA ARG A 5 -13.45 7.70 -7.74
C ARG A 5 -13.28 8.04 -6.26
N TYR A 6 -14.39 8.20 -5.53
CA TYR A 6 -14.35 8.36 -4.07
C TYR A 6 -13.84 7.11 -3.37
N LEU A 7 -14.27 5.92 -3.82
CA LEU A 7 -13.75 4.65 -3.31
C LEU A 7 -12.24 4.53 -3.56
N ALA A 8 -11.78 4.75 -4.80
CA ALA A 8 -10.36 4.72 -5.15
C ALA A 8 -9.56 5.71 -4.30
N PHE A 9 -10.09 6.91 -4.09
CA PHE A 9 -9.45 7.95 -3.28
C PHE A 9 -9.35 7.55 -1.81
N ALA A 10 -10.44 7.08 -1.20
CA ALA A 10 -10.43 6.64 0.19
C ALA A 10 -9.46 5.47 0.39
N VAL A 11 -9.47 4.50 -0.52
CA VAL A 11 -8.59 3.33 -0.48
C VAL A 11 -7.11 3.75 -0.62
N ALA A 12 -6.79 4.63 -1.56
CA ALA A 12 -5.43 5.11 -1.76
C ALA A 12 -4.96 5.97 -0.57
N ALA A 13 -5.84 6.78 0.03
CA ALA A 13 -5.53 7.58 1.21
C ALA A 13 -5.22 6.71 2.44
N VAL A 14 -6.08 5.72 2.72
CA VAL A 14 -5.86 4.79 3.83
C VAL A 14 -4.58 3.97 3.61
N SER A 15 -4.35 3.48 2.38
CA SER A 15 -3.16 2.71 2.06
C SER A 15 -1.87 3.54 2.13
N ALA A 16 -1.91 4.79 1.68
CA ALA A 16 -0.78 5.72 1.81
C ALA A 16 -0.44 5.99 3.27
N ALA A 17 -1.45 6.26 4.11
CA ALA A 17 -1.24 6.52 5.53
C ALA A 17 -0.67 5.29 6.26
N ALA A 18 -1.20 4.09 5.97
CA ALA A 18 -0.70 2.84 6.53
C ALA A 18 0.77 2.58 6.15
N MET A 19 1.11 2.73 4.87
CA MET A 19 2.47 2.50 4.38
C MET A 19 3.46 3.56 4.88
N LEU A 20 3.02 4.81 4.96
CA LEU A 20 3.83 5.89 5.54
C LEU A 20 4.11 5.63 7.02
N TYR A 21 3.14 5.15 7.78
CA TYR A 21 3.33 4.77 9.17
C TYR A 21 4.35 3.63 9.33
N VAL A 22 4.28 2.60 8.48
CA VAL A 22 5.28 1.51 8.45
C VAL A 22 6.67 2.05 8.08
N GLY A 23 6.78 2.92 7.07
CA GLY A 23 8.05 3.53 6.66
C GLY A 23 8.68 4.41 7.76
N LEU A 24 7.85 5.16 8.49
CA LEU A 24 8.29 5.94 9.65
C LEU A 24 8.83 5.04 10.77
N TYR A 25 8.22 3.88 11.00
CA TYR A 25 8.76 2.87 11.92
C TYR A 25 10.11 2.31 11.42
N GLN A 26 10.19 1.91 10.15
CA GLN A 26 11.41 1.32 9.58
C GLN A 26 12.61 2.27 9.59
N SER A 27 12.36 3.57 9.46
CA SER A 27 13.38 4.63 9.62
C SER A 27 13.67 5.00 11.08
N ARG A 28 13.05 4.31 12.04
CA ARG A 28 13.15 4.54 13.48
C ARG A 28 12.72 5.94 13.93
N LEU A 29 11.95 6.64 13.11
CA LEU A 29 11.27 7.89 13.51
C LEU A 29 10.14 7.59 14.49
N VAL A 30 9.52 6.42 14.37
CA VAL A 30 8.54 5.88 15.31
C VAL A 30 9.14 4.65 15.96
N GLY A 31 9.20 4.63 17.29
CA GLY A 31 9.88 3.56 18.03
C GLY A 31 9.11 2.25 18.16
N ARG A 32 7.79 2.23 17.90
CA ARG A 32 6.93 1.03 17.98
C ARG A 32 5.77 1.08 16.98
N LEU A 33 5.44 -0.08 16.40
CA LEU A 33 4.27 -0.23 15.55
C LEU A 33 3.06 -0.60 16.41
N ILE A 34 2.00 0.21 16.34
CA ILE A 34 0.74 -0.13 16.99
C ILE A 34 0.06 -1.23 16.17
N CYS A 35 0.07 -2.46 16.64
CA CYS A 35 -0.58 -3.57 15.96
C CYS A 35 -1.76 -4.14 16.74
N PRO A 36 -3.01 -3.87 16.30
CA PRO A 36 -4.20 -4.21 17.07
C PRO A 36 -4.47 -5.72 17.14
N VAL A 37 -3.99 -6.51 16.16
CA VAL A 37 -4.31 -7.94 16.04
C VAL A 37 -3.11 -8.85 16.27
N PHE A 38 -1.92 -8.48 15.75
CA PHE A 38 -0.75 -9.37 15.69
C PHE A 38 0.36 -9.03 16.70
N GLY A 39 0.16 -8.01 17.56
CA GLY A 39 1.13 -7.61 18.58
C GLY A 39 2.52 -7.32 18.00
N GLN A 40 3.56 -7.97 18.55
CA GLN A 40 4.96 -7.82 18.14
C GLN A 40 5.28 -8.42 16.74
N GLY A 41 4.38 -9.22 16.16
CA GLY A 41 4.59 -9.83 14.85
C GLY A 41 4.75 -8.80 13.72
N CYS A 42 4.16 -7.61 13.87
CA CYS A 42 4.32 -6.54 12.90
C CYS A 42 5.71 -5.93 12.87
N GLU A 43 6.34 -5.77 14.04
CA GLU A 43 7.71 -5.24 14.15
C GLU A 43 8.69 -6.23 13.52
N GLY A 44 8.53 -7.52 13.81
CA GLY A 44 9.34 -8.58 13.19
C GLY A 44 9.24 -8.62 11.66
N VAL A 45 8.04 -8.43 11.09
CA VAL A 45 7.84 -8.34 9.64
C VAL A 45 8.44 -7.05 9.08
N ALA A 46 8.23 -5.91 9.73
CA ALA A 46 8.71 -4.61 9.25
C ALA A 46 10.24 -4.48 9.30
N ASP A 47 10.89 -5.20 10.21
CA ASP A 47 12.35 -5.25 10.33
C ASP A 47 13.00 -6.38 9.52
N ALA A 48 12.20 -7.23 8.86
CA ALA A 48 12.72 -8.32 8.05
C ALA A 48 13.47 -7.83 6.79
N PRO A 49 14.44 -8.60 6.26
CA PRO A 49 15.23 -8.18 5.09
C PRO A 49 14.39 -7.90 3.83
N PHE A 50 13.28 -8.62 3.65
CA PHE A 50 12.38 -8.41 2.50
C PHE A 50 11.60 -7.11 2.59
N ALA A 51 11.40 -6.56 3.79
CA ALA A 51 10.74 -5.27 4.02
C ALA A 51 11.68 -4.08 3.72
N ARG A 52 12.92 -4.35 3.27
CA ARG A 52 13.87 -3.33 2.81
C ARG A 52 14.47 -3.69 1.45
N PRO A 53 13.66 -3.72 0.38
CA PRO A 53 14.19 -3.94 -0.96
C PRO A 53 15.25 -2.89 -1.29
N PHE A 54 16.45 -3.33 -1.68
CA PHE A 54 17.61 -2.47 -1.95
C PHE A 54 18.05 -1.59 -0.76
N GLY A 55 17.70 -1.97 0.48
CA GLY A 55 17.97 -1.18 1.68
C GLY A 55 17.01 -0.01 1.92
N ILE A 56 16.02 0.19 1.04
CA ILE A 56 15.00 1.23 1.18
C ILE A 56 13.78 0.63 1.91
N PRO A 57 13.25 1.29 2.95
CA PRO A 57 12.01 0.90 3.62
C PRO A 57 10.86 0.71 2.61
N ASP A 58 10.31 -0.50 2.53
CA ASP A 58 9.18 -0.83 1.64
C ASP A 58 7.95 0.04 1.93
N GLY A 59 7.76 0.44 3.19
CA GLY A 59 6.71 1.36 3.61
C GLY A 59 6.78 2.71 2.89
N TYR A 60 7.99 3.26 2.66
CA TYR A 60 8.10 4.51 1.89
C TYR A 60 7.82 4.31 0.40
N ILE A 61 8.25 3.18 -0.17
CA ILE A 61 7.97 2.85 -1.57
C ILE A 61 6.45 2.73 -1.78
N GLY A 62 5.77 2.01 -0.90
CA GLY A 62 4.32 1.89 -0.89
C GLY A 62 3.64 3.24 -0.69
N ALA A 63 4.10 4.06 0.26
CA ALA A 63 3.53 5.39 0.51
C ALA A 63 3.61 6.28 -0.74
N VAL A 64 4.78 6.36 -1.38
CA VAL A 64 4.97 7.14 -2.61
C VAL A 64 4.04 6.63 -3.72
N LEU A 65 3.95 5.32 -3.91
CA LEU A 65 3.06 4.71 -4.91
C LEU A 65 1.61 5.15 -4.71
N TYR A 66 1.07 5.05 -3.49
CA TYR A 66 -0.31 5.45 -3.20
C TYR A 66 -0.53 6.97 -3.25
N ILE A 67 0.47 7.77 -2.88
CA ILE A 67 0.41 9.24 -3.02
C ILE A 67 0.34 9.65 -4.50
N VAL A 68 1.12 9.01 -5.36
CA VAL A 68 1.06 9.25 -6.82
C VAL A 68 -0.32 8.87 -7.36
N ILE A 69 -0.88 7.75 -6.92
CA ILE A 69 -2.25 7.35 -7.28
C ILE A 69 -3.28 8.38 -6.82
N LEU A 70 -3.18 8.90 -5.58
CA LEU A 70 -4.04 9.98 -5.08
C LEU A 70 -3.95 11.24 -5.93
N ALA A 71 -2.74 11.67 -6.28
CA ALA A 71 -2.52 12.83 -7.12
C ALA A 71 -3.15 12.66 -8.51
N LEU A 72 -3.00 11.48 -9.12
CA LEU A 72 -3.63 11.14 -10.40
C LEU A 72 -5.16 11.09 -10.30
N LEU A 73 -5.72 10.66 -9.17
CA LEU A 73 -7.16 10.70 -8.92
C LEU A 73 -7.72 12.12 -8.76
N LEU A 74 -6.89 13.13 -8.49
CA LEU A 74 -7.27 14.55 -8.48
C LEU A 74 -7.12 15.22 -9.85
N ALA A 75 -6.24 14.69 -10.71
CA ALA A 75 -6.01 15.21 -12.05
C ALA A 75 -7.26 15.08 -12.95
N PRO A 76 -7.44 15.96 -13.95
CA PRO A 76 -8.57 15.87 -14.88
C PRO A 76 -8.59 14.51 -15.59
N PRO A 77 -9.78 13.89 -15.77
CA PRO A 77 -9.89 12.57 -16.36
C PRO A 77 -9.41 12.60 -17.81
N ASN A 78 -8.38 11.81 -18.10
CA ASN A 78 -7.81 11.60 -19.43
C ASN A 78 -7.53 10.10 -19.61
N ARG A 79 -7.64 9.59 -20.83
CA ARG A 79 -7.35 8.19 -21.17
C ARG A 79 -5.95 7.77 -20.68
N TRP A 80 -4.96 8.65 -20.82
CA TRP A 80 -3.61 8.38 -20.32
C TRP A 80 -3.54 8.29 -18.80
N VAL A 81 -4.23 9.19 -18.08
CA VAL A 81 -4.30 9.16 -16.61
C VAL A 81 -4.96 7.86 -16.14
N TRP A 82 -6.02 7.41 -16.83
CA TRP A 82 -6.68 6.15 -16.52
C TRP A 82 -5.77 4.93 -16.74
N ILE A 83 -5.04 4.87 -17.86
CA ILE A 83 -4.08 3.79 -18.12
C ILE A 83 -3.00 3.77 -17.03
N VAL A 84 -2.44 4.93 -16.67
CA VAL A 84 -1.43 5.02 -15.61
C VAL A 84 -2.00 4.58 -14.26
N LEU A 85 -3.23 4.99 -13.92
CA LEU A 85 -3.91 4.54 -12.70
C LEU A 85 -4.08 3.02 -12.67
N LEU A 86 -4.46 2.40 -13.79
CA LEU A 86 -4.58 0.95 -13.89
C LEU A 86 -3.24 0.24 -13.70
N VAL A 87 -2.18 0.72 -14.37
CA VAL A 87 -0.84 0.14 -14.26
C VAL A 87 -0.33 0.25 -12.82
N LEU A 88 -0.45 1.42 -12.20
CA LEU A 88 -0.01 1.64 -10.82
C LEU A 88 -0.83 0.82 -9.81
N SER A 89 -2.15 0.74 -9.99
CA SER A 89 -3.03 -0.07 -9.12
C SER A 89 -2.74 -1.57 -9.28
N GLY A 90 -2.43 -2.02 -10.50
CA GLY A 90 -2.01 -3.38 -10.79
C GLY A 90 -0.66 -3.71 -10.15
N ALA A 91 0.32 -2.81 -10.28
CA ALA A 91 1.62 -2.93 -9.65
C ALA A 91 1.52 -2.96 -8.11
N ALA A 92 0.69 -2.09 -7.52
CA ALA A 92 0.41 -2.09 -6.09
C ALA A 92 -0.19 -3.43 -5.64
N THR A 93 -1.15 -3.97 -6.39
CA THR A 93 -1.79 -5.25 -6.08
C THR A 93 -0.78 -6.39 -6.13
N LEU A 94 0.03 -6.45 -7.18
CA LEU A 94 1.09 -7.46 -7.32
C LEU A 94 2.09 -7.37 -6.17
N ALA A 95 2.58 -6.18 -5.85
CA ALA A 95 3.54 -5.95 -4.77
C ALA A 95 2.99 -6.40 -3.41
N ASN A 96 1.72 -6.07 -3.10
CA ASN A 96 1.11 -6.51 -1.86
C ASN A 96 0.91 -8.04 -1.82
N VAL A 97 0.53 -8.69 -2.93
CA VAL A 97 0.39 -10.15 -2.99
C VAL A 97 1.74 -10.84 -2.74
N LEU A 98 2.82 -10.32 -3.33
CA LEU A 98 4.18 -10.80 -3.05
C LEU A 98 4.55 -10.59 -1.58
N GLY A 99 4.27 -9.41 -1.03
CA GLY A 99 4.50 -9.13 0.39
C GLY A 99 3.74 -10.08 1.34
N VAL A 100 2.49 -10.46 1.00
CA VAL A 100 1.75 -11.48 1.76
C VAL A 100 2.44 -12.85 1.68
N ARG A 101 2.96 -13.22 0.52
CA ARG A 101 3.71 -14.47 0.36
C ARG A 101 4.99 -14.47 1.19
N ASP A 102 5.72 -13.36 1.22
CA ASP A 102 6.94 -13.22 2.02
C ASP A 102 6.63 -13.27 3.53
N MET A 103 5.54 -12.62 3.96
CA MET A 103 5.03 -12.72 5.34
C MET A 103 4.68 -14.16 5.74
N MET A 104 3.98 -14.90 4.87
CA MET A 104 3.64 -16.31 5.12
C MET A 104 4.90 -17.19 5.27
N ASN A 105 5.92 -16.96 4.43
CA ASN A 105 7.19 -17.69 4.50
C ASN A 105 7.99 -17.32 5.76
N PHE A 106 7.90 -16.06 6.19
CA PHE A 106 8.56 -15.57 7.42
C PHE A 106 7.86 -16.06 8.70
N GLY A 107 6.58 -16.44 8.62
CA GLY A 107 5.79 -16.90 9.76
C GLY A 107 5.25 -15.76 10.65
N GLY A 108 5.26 -14.52 10.15
CA GLY A 108 4.77 -13.34 10.85
C GLY A 108 3.85 -12.51 9.97
N TYR A 109 2.94 -11.77 10.57
CA TYR A 109 1.96 -10.95 9.85
C TYR A 109 1.98 -9.52 10.34
N CYS A 110 1.92 -8.58 9.39
CA CYS A 110 1.72 -7.16 9.69
C CYS A 110 0.29 -6.74 9.37
N PHE A 111 -0.42 -6.18 10.35
CA PHE A 111 -1.80 -5.72 10.18
C PHE A 111 -1.93 -4.68 9.07
N TYR A 112 -1.01 -3.71 9.01
CA TYR A 112 -1.01 -2.66 7.99
C TYR A 112 -0.77 -3.23 6.59
N CYS A 113 0.21 -4.13 6.42
CA CYS A 113 0.50 -4.75 5.14
C CYS A 113 -0.64 -5.66 4.66
N LEU A 114 -1.30 -6.39 5.57
CA LEU A 114 -2.49 -7.16 5.24
C LEU A 114 -3.66 -6.27 4.83
N THR A 115 -3.83 -5.13 5.52
CA THR A 115 -4.88 -4.16 5.19
C THR A 115 -4.67 -3.61 3.78
N THR A 116 -3.46 -3.17 3.44
CA THR A 116 -3.16 -2.69 2.08
C THR A 116 -3.24 -3.80 1.04
N ALA A 117 -2.89 -5.03 1.40
CA ALA A 117 -3.04 -6.18 0.52
C ALA A 117 -4.51 -6.47 0.19
N PHE A 118 -5.40 -6.36 1.16
CA PHE A 118 -6.84 -6.50 0.92
C PHE A 118 -7.42 -5.31 0.13
N LEU A 119 -6.92 -4.10 0.40
CA LEU A 119 -7.40 -2.86 -0.23
C LEU A 119 -6.92 -2.71 -1.68
N SER A 120 -5.76 -3.24 -2.04
CA SER A 120 -5.17 -3.06 -3.38
C SER A 120 -5.99 -3.68 -4.54
N PRO A 121 -6.60 -4.88 -4.45
CA PRO A 121 -7.56 -5.36 -5.46
C PRO A 121 -8.79 -4.47 -5.59
N VAL A 122 -9.29 -3.91 -4.48
CA VAL A 122 -10.43 -2.99 -4.48
C VAL A 122 -10.07 -1.71 -5.23
N LEU A 123 -8.86 -1.19 -5.01
CA LEU A 123 -8.32 -0.06 -5.75
C LEU A 123 -8.26 -0.35 -7.25
N LEU A 124 -7.69 -1.50 -7.65
CA LEU A 124 -7.60 -1.91 -9.04
C LEU A 124 -8.98 -2.04 -9.69
N TRP A 125 -9.94 -2.67 -9.01
CA TRP A 125 -11.31 -2.81 -9.50
C TRP A 125 -11.99 -1.44 -9.66
N SER A 126 -11.82 -0.55 -8.68
CA SER A 126 -12.37 0.81 -8.76
C SER A 126 -11.74 1.61 -9.91
N ALA A 127 -10.42 1.50 -10.11
CA ALA A 127 -9.72 2.14 -11.23
C ALA A 127 -10.20 1.59 -12.57
N TRP A 128 -10.44 0.27 -12.68
CA TRP A 128 -10.98 -0.35 -13.88
C TRP A 128 -12.38 0.16 -14.24
N LYS A 129 -13.22 0.44 -13.25
CA LYS A 129 -14.56 1.03 -13.46
C LYS A 129 -14.56 2.52 -13.81
N LEU A 130 -13.41 3.21 -13.76
CA LEU A 130 -13.31 4.64 -14.08
C LEU A 130 -13.08 4.94 -15.57
N GLY A 131 -12.72 3.95 -16.38
CA GLY A 131 -12.51 4.08 -17.83
C GLY A 131 -13.69 3.53 -18.61
#